data_AF-A0A2G0WA96-F1
#
_entry.id   AF-A0A2G0WA96-F1
#
_cell.length_a   1.000
_cell.length_b   1.000
_cell.length_c   1.000
_cell.angle_alpha   90.00
_cell.angle_beta   90.00
_cell.angle_gamma   90.00
#
_symmetry.space_group_name_H-M   'P 1'
#
loop_
_entity.id
_entity.type
_entity.pdbx_description
1 polymer ?
#
loop_
_entity_poly.entity_id
_entity_poly.type
_entity_poly.pdbx_seq_one_letter_code
_entity_poly.pdbx_strand_id
1 'polypeptide(L)'
;MNSNEFVTGLKNSVVHENVSSYKRLYLNTNVESATDDYWKNALTLFNSLTNEQKTIFFEIIKQTIIDTTSNILGIIDGATTIAGARDEFSLSYGKDEKLLEGDLQGLFLAEL
;
A
#
# COMPACT_ATOMS: atom_id res chain seq x y z
N MET A 1 -7.44 -7.55 18.40
CA MET A 1 -6.28 -7.07 17.64
C MET A 1 -5.67 -5.92 18.43
N ASN A 2 -4.35 -5.90 18.60
CA ASN A 2 -3.57 -4.76 19.10
C ASN A 2 -2.86 -4.03 17.94
N SER A 3 -2.20 -2.89 18.22
CA SER A 3 -1.57 -2.06 17.20
C SER A 3 -0.50 -2.78 16.36
N ASN A 4 0.33 -3.62 16.98
CA ASN A 4 1.33 -4.42 16.26
C ASN A 4 0.66 -5.47 15.35
N GLU A 5 -0.32 -6.22 15.88
CA GLU A 5 -1.07 -7.20 15.09
C GLU A 5 -1.77 -6.54 13.90
N PHE A 6 -2.30 -5.33 14.10
CA PHE A 6 -2.93 -4.54 13.04
C PHE A 6 -1.93 -4.11 11.96
N VAL A 7 -0.79 -3.55 12.36
CA VAL A 7 0.27 -3.11 11.46
C VAL A 7 0.86 -4.28 10.67
N THR A 8 1.13 -5.41 11.30
CA THR A 8 1.57 -6.64 10.62
C THR A 8 0.51 -7.13 9.63
N GLY A 9 -0.76 -7.09 10.01
CA GLY A 9 -1.88 -7.41 9.12
C GLY A 9 -1.93 -6.49 7.89
N LEU A 10 -1.77 -5.18 8.09
CA LEU A 10 -1.72 -4.19 7.02
C LEU A 10 -0.54 -4.45 6.06
N LYS A 11 0.66 -4.78 6.55
CA LYS A 11 1.79 -5.11 5.66
C LYS A 11 1.48 -6.29 4.76
N ASN A 12 0.92 -7.35 5.33
CA ASN A 12 0.57 -8.54 4.56
C ASN A 12 -0.50 -8.22 3.51
N SER A 13 -1.62 -7.65 3.93
CA SER A 13 -2.77 -7.45 3.04
C SER A 13 -2.64 -6.26 2.10
N VAL A 14 -1.96 -5.19 2.51
CA VAL A 14 -1.82 -3.98 1.70
C VAL A 14 -0.53 -3.98 0.90
N VAL A 15 0.61 -4.38 1.46
CA VAL A 15 1.88 -4.34 0.74
C VAL A 15 2.08 -5.65 -0.04
N HIS A 16 2.14 -6.79 0.65
CA HIS A 16 2.55 -8.05 0.02
C HIS A 16 1.50 -8.59 -0.97
N GLU A 17 0.23 -8.62 -0.59
CA GLU A 17 -0.85 -9.13 -1.44
C GLU A 17 -1.09 -8.23 -2.67
N ASN A 18 -1.02 -6.90 -2.53
CA ASN A 18 -1.17 -6.00 -3.67
C ASN A 18 0.03 -6.06 -4.62
N VAL A 19 1.26 -6.08 -4.11
CA VAL A 19 2.46 -6.26 -4.96
C VAL A 19 2.38 -7.59 -5.72
N SER A 20 1.95 -8.67 -5.05
CA SER A 20 1.76 -9.98 -5.69
C SER A 20 0.67 -9.92 -6.76
N SER A 21 -0.40 -9.17 -6.52
CA SER A 21 -1.48 -8.96 -7.48
C SER A 21 -1.01 -8.15 -8.68
N TYR A 22 -0.26 -7.06 -8.49
CA TYR A 22 0.36 -6.31 -9.58
C TYR A 22 1.33 -7.17 -10.40
N LYS A 23 2.18 -7.96 -9.75
CA LYS A 23 3.06 -8.91 -10.44
C LYS A 23 2.26 -9.86 -11.32
N ARG A 24 1.21 -10.49 -10.78
CA ARG A 24 0.33 -11.39 -11.55
C ARG A 24 -0.32 -10.68 -12.72
N LEU A 25 -0.83 -9.46 -12.52
CA LEU A 25 -1.46 -8.67 -13.57
C LEU A 25 -0.49 -8.36 -14.71
N TYR A 26 0.69 -7.82 -14.40
CA TYR A 26 1.67 -7.43 -15.42
C TYR A 26 2.35 -8.63 -16.10
N LEU A 27 2.59 -9.73 -15.38
CA LEU A 27 3.30 -10.90 -15.94
C LEU A 27 2.37 -11.83 -16.74
N ASN A 28 1.08 -11.89 -16.41
CA ASN A 28 0.17 -12.89 -16.99
C ASN A 28 -0.92 -12.31 -17.90
N THR A 29 -1.04 -10.98 -18.02
CA THR A 29 -2.03 -10.37 -18.91
C THR A 29 -1.44 -10.13 -20.29
N ASN A 30 -2.10 -10.64 -21.33
CA ASN A 30 -1.75 -10.33 -22.72
C ASN A 30 -2.29 -8.94 -23.08
N VAL A 31 -1.47 -8.10 -23.72
CA VAL A 31 -1.86 -6.77 -24.20
C VAL A 31 -3.12 -6.83 -25.07
N GLU A 32 -3.23 -7.83 -25.94
CA GLU A 32 -4.36 -8.00 -26.86
C GLU A 32 -5.68 -8.37 -26.13
N SER A 33 -5.59 -8.84 -24.89
CA SER A 33 -6.75 -9.16 -24.06
C SER A 33 -7.23 -7.98 -23.21
N ALA A 34 -6.44 -6.91 -23.11
CA ALA A 34 -6.81 -5.70 -22.39
C ALA A 34 -7.79 -4.86 -23.21
N THR A 35 -8.92 -4.46 -22.63
CA THR A 35 -9.92 -3.64 -23.31
C THR A 35 -9.71 -2.14 -23.08
N ASP A 36 -9.16 -1.78 -21.92
CA ASP A 36 -8.90 -0.41 -21.51
C ASP A 36 -7.57 0.12 -22.08
N ASP A 37 -7.60 1.32 -22.66
CA ASP A 37 -6.44 1.89 -23.35
C ASP A 37 -5.31 2.29 -22.39
N TYR A 38 -5.65 2.72 -21.17
CA TYR A 38 -4.64 2.95 -20.14
C TYR A 38 -3.90 1.64 -19.83
N TRP A 39 -4.64 0.54 -19.64
CA TRP A 39 -4.05 -0.75 -19.32
C TRP A 39 -3.23 -1.34 -20.48
N LYS A 40 -3.69 -1.19 -21.73
CA LYS A 40 -2.89 -1.56 -22.91
C LYS A 40 -1.56 -0.80 -22.95
N ASN A 41 -1.58 0.51 -22.69
CA ASN A 41 -0.36 1.32 -22.69
C ASN A 41 0.58 0.92 -21.54
N ALA A 42 0.03 0.65 -20.36
CA ALA A 42 0.80 0.19 -19.21
C ALA A 42 1.48 -1.17 -19.47
N LEU A 43 0.75 -2.14 -20.03
CA LEU A 43 1.31 -3.45 -20.39
C LEU A 43 2.34 -3.34 -21.52
N THR A 44 2.09 -2.50 -22.53
CA THR A 44 3.04 -2.23 -23.62
C THR A 44 4.36 -1.67 -23.06
N LEU A 45 4.28 -0.67 -22.19
CA LEU A 45 5.45 -0.11 -21.52
C LEU A 45 6.20 -1.19 -20.71
N PHE A 46 5.49 -1.93 -19.85
CA PHE A 46 6.10 -2.98 -19.04
C PHE A 46 6.81 -4.04 -19.90
N ASN A 47 6.20 -4.44 -21.03
CA ASN A 47 6.77 -5.44 -21.93
C ASN A 47 8.02 -4.95 -22.66
N SER A 48 8.19 -3.63 -22.84
CA SER A 48 9.40 -3.04 -23.43
C SER A 48 10.61 -3.03 -22.48
N LEU A 49 10.39 -3.23 -21.17
CA LEU A 49 11.45 -3.19 -20.16
C LEU A 49 12.31 -4.47 -20.18
N THR A 50 13.60 -4.33 -19.86
CA THR A 50 14.48 -5.47 -19.56
C THR A 50 14.04 -6.18 -18.28
N ASN A 51 14.51 -7.40 -18.04
CA ASN A 51 14.19 -8.14 -16.81
C ASN A 51 14.65 -7.39 -15.54
N GLU A 52 15.79 -6.71 -15.59
CA GLU A 52 16.27 -5.88 -14.48
C GLU A 52 15.34 -4.68 -14.24
N GLN A 53 14.96 -3.98 -15.31
CA GLN A 53 14.01 -2.86 -15.23
C GLN A 53 12.64 -3.28 -14.74
N LYS A 54 12.17 -4.50 -15.06
CA LYS A 54 10.92 -5.06 -14.53
C LYS A 54 10.99 -5.31 -13.03
N THR A 55 12.14 -5.75 -12.51
CA THR A 55 12.36 -5.88 -11.06
C THR A 55 12.24 -4.51 -10.39
N ILE A 56 12.96 -3.51 -10.91
CA ILE A 56 12.91 -2.12 -10.41
C ILE A 56 11.48 -1.56 -10.48
N PHE A 57 10.75 -1.84 -11.56
CA PHE A 57 9.36 -1.42 -11.71
C PHE A 57 8.47 -1.92 -10.56
N PHE A 58 8.59 -3.19 -10.16
CA PHE A 58 7.84 -3.71 -9.02
C PHE A 58 8.32 -3.18 -7.67
N GLU A 59 9.60 -2.82 -7.54
CA GLU A 59 10.13 -2.13 -6.34
C GLU A 59 9.53 -0.73 -6.20
N ILE A 60 9.41 0.02 -7.30
CA ILE A 60 8.73 1.33 -7.32
C ILE A 60 7.27 1.20 -6.90
N ILE A 61 6.54 0.21 -7.41
CA ILE A 61 5.16 -0.07 -6.99
C ILE A 61 5.10 -0.39 -5.51
N LYS A 62 5.99 -1.28 -5.02
CA LYS A 62 6.06 -1.65 -3.60
C LYS A 62 6.28 -0.40 -2.73
N GLN A 63 7.25 0.44 -3.09
CA GLN A 63 7.57 1.65 -2.33
C GLN A 63 6.40 2.64 -2.34
N THR A 64 5.74 2.83 -3.49
CA THR A 64 4.55 3.70 -3.60
C THR A 64 3.44 3.25 -2.66
N ILE A 65 3.19 1.93 -2.57
CA ILE A 65 2.19 1.36 -1.64
C ILE A 65 2.59 1.60 -0.18
N ILE A 66 3.87 1.39 0.15
CA ILE A 66 4.42 1.63 1.50
C ILE A 66 4.25 3.10 1.89
N ASP A 67 4.70 4.02 1.04
CA ASP A 67 4.68 5.47 1.32
C ASP A 67 3.24 5.97 1.50
N THR A 68 2.33 5.53 0.64
CA THR A 68 0.91 5.90 0.73
C THR A 68 0.27 5.36 2.00
N THR A 69 0.55 4.10 2.35
CA THR A 69 0.01 3.48 3.58
C THR A 69 0.56 4.17 4.82
N SER A 70 1.87 4.44 4.85
CA SER A 70 2.54 5.17 5.92
C SER A 70 1.97 6.58 6.10
N ASN A 71 1.72 7.30 5.00
CA ASN A 71 1.14 8.64 5.06
C ASN A 71 -0.27 8.62 5.68
N ILE A 72 -1.11 7.66 5.31
CA ILE A 72 -2.45 7.49 5.90
C ILE A 72 -2.36 7.18 7.39
N LEU A 73 -1.44 6.30 7.80
CA LEU A 73 -1.23 6.01 9.23
C LEU A 73 -0.75 7.25 9.98
N GLY A 74 0.17 8.03 9.40
CA GLY A 74 0.62 9.29 9.98
C GLY A 74 -0.49 10.35 10.12
N ILE A 75 -1.50 10.32 9.24
CA ILE A 75 -2.70 11.14 9.40
C ILE A 75 -3.54 10.67 10.59
N ILE A 76 -3.73 9.36 10.74
CA ILE A 76 -4.50 8.77 11.85
C ILE A 76 -3.81 9.06 13.19
N ASP A 77 -2.48 8.94 13.24
CA ASP A 77 -1.68 9.25 14.43
C ASP A 77 -1.58 10.75 14.73
N GLY A 78 -2.09 11.62 13.85
CA GLY A 78 -1.99 13.07 13.97
C GLY A 78 -0.61 13.65 13.66
N ALA A 79 0.34 12.84 13.18
CA ALA A 79 1.67 13.27 12.73
C ALA A 79 1.63 14.06 11.41
N THR A 80 0.60 13.84 10.59
CA THR A 80 0.35 14.57 9.33
C THR A 80 -1.03 15.23 9.37
N THR A 81 -1.12 16.51 8.99
CA THR A 81 -2.37 17.26 9.05
C THR A 81 -3.15 17.18 7.73
N ILE A 82 -4.48 16.99 7.83
CA ILE A 82 -5.40 17.19 6.71
C ILE A 82 -5.99 18.60 6.82
N ALA A 83 -5.94 19.36 5.72
CA ALA A 83 -6.54 20.69 5.67
C ALA A 83 -8.03 20.64 6.04
N GLY A 84 -8.41 21.43 7.05
CA GLY A 84 -9.80 21.51 7.53
C GLY A 84 -10.19 20.48 8.59
N ALA A 85 -9.32 19.53 8.94
CA ALA A 85 -9.50 18.73 10.15
C ALA A 85 -9.41 19.65 11.38
N ARG A 86 -10.37 19.52 12.29
CA ARG A 86 -10.47 20.35 13.51
C ARG A 86 -10.29 19.56 14.81
N ASP A 87 -10.23 18.24 14.69
CA ASP A 87 -10.13 17.28 15.79
C ASP A 87 -9.22 16.12 15.37
N GLU A 88 -8.86 15.29 16.35
CA GLU A 88 -8.00 14.12 16.17
C GLU A 88 -8.76 12.93 15.58
N PHE A 89 -8.07 12.10 14.81
CA PHE A 89 -8.59 10.82 14.35
C PHE A 89 -8.30 9.73 15.39
N SER A 90 -9.19 8.75 15.48
CA SER A 90 -8.99 7.57 16.32
C SER A 90 -9.41 6.31 15.59
N LEU A 91 -8.69 5.21 15.86
CA LEU A 91 -8.98 3.90 15.32
C LEU A 91 -9.20 2.92 16.47
N SER A 92 -10.31 2.20 16.46
CA SER A 92 -10.64 1.19 17.46
C SER A 92 -11.02 -0.14 16.81
N TYR A 93 -10.83 -1.24 17.54
CA TYR A 93 -11.16 -2.58 17.08
C TYR A 93 -11.93 -3.39 18.13
N GLY A 94 -13.00 -4.03 17.68
CA GLY A 94 -13.84 -4.90 18.50
C GLY A 94 -14.98 -4.16 19.18
N LYS A 95 -15.86 -4.92 19.86
CA LYS A 95 -17.07 -4.39 20.50
C LYS A 95 -16.78 -3.51 21.72
N ASP A 96 -15.62 -3.71 22.34
CA ASP A 96 -15.18 -2.94 23.50
C ASP A 96 -14.44 -1.65 23.09
N GLU A 97 -14.49 -1.29 21.80
CA GLU A 97 -13.86 -0.09 21.22
C GLU A 97 -12.39 0.06 21.63
N LYS A 98 -11.66 -1.06 21.73
CA LYS A 98 -10.26 -1.03 22.11
C LYS A 98 -9.49 -0.18 21.09
N LEU A 99 -8.97 0.94 21.56
CA LEU A 99 -8.19 1.85 20.74
C LEU A 99 -6.92 1.14 20.26
N LEU A 100 -6.64 1.29 18.97
CA LEU A 100 -5.38 0.95 18.35
C LEU A 100 -4.50 2.19 18.50
N GLU A 101 -3.93 2.33 19.69
CA GLU A 101 -3.12 3.48 20.09
C GLU A 101 -1.66 3.28 19.68
N GLY A 102 -0.97 4.40 19.48
CA GLY A 102 0.47 4.47 19.40
C GLY A 102 1.01 4.37 17.98
N ASP A 103 1.64 5.45 17.53
CA ASP A 103 2.59 5.57 16.42
C ASP A 103 2.47 4.46 15.36
N LEU A 104 1.26 4.29 14.79
CA LEU A 104 0.98 3.25 13.81
C LEU A 104 1.88 3.40 12.60
N GLN A 105 2.18 4.65 12.23
CA GLN A 105 3.16 4.99 11.22
C GLN A 105 4.55 4.47 11.57
N GLY A 106 5.07 4.79 12.75
CA GLY A 106 6.38 4.33 13.19
C GLY A 106 6.46 2.81 13.29
N LEU A 107 5.44 2.16 13.87
CA LEU A 107 5.33 0.70 13.91
C LEU A 107 5.32 0.10 12.51
N PHE A 108 4.60 0.71 11.57
CA PHE A 108 4.57 0.25 10.19
C PHE A 108 5.93 0.37 9.50
N LEU A 109 6.65 1.48 9.70
CA LEU A 109 7.96 1.70 9.08
C LEU A 109 9.09 0.89 9.73
N ALA A 110 9.00 0.57 11.03
CA ALA A 110 10.05 -0.11 11.78
C ALA A 110 10.29 -1.57 11.35
N GLU A 111 9.31 -2.20 10.72
CA GLU A 111 9.40 -3.59 10.25
C GLU A 111 9.24 -3.68 8.72
N LEU A 112 9.91 -2.80 7.97
CA LEU A 112 9.97 -2.82 6.49
C LEU A 112 11.21 -3.55 5.94
#